data_AF-A0A1G7JKJ3-F1
#
_entry.id   AF-A0A1G7JKJ3-F1
#
_cell.length_a   1.000
_cell.length_b   1.000
_cell.length_c   1.000
_cell.angle_alpha   90.00
_cell.angle_beta   90.00
_cell.angle_gamma   90.00
#
_symmetry.space_group_name_H-M   'P 1'
#
loop_
_entity.id
_entity.type
_entity.pdbx_description
1 polymer ?
#
loop_
_entity_poly.entity_id
_entity_poly.type
_entity_poly.pdbx_seq_one_letter_code
_entity_poly.pdbx_strand_id
1 'polypeptide(L)'
;MTEPQPNDPGVTHEGFRPEDHFVIRSQSDEASSASALHSDTFANTTFTRSLSDVPQDLLTHQPRQPNLGYSAALLGIGVLALFAVSVFMGIIGFITHTKLLANSASIPLTSILIEAVTFLITYGIAYIAFPRFWQRPFGQVIHWNRTVAKDRLWQLIGVGIGLSVVAQALESLLTLPKEMPVDAFFKQPSTLWIIAIFGTFVAPVCEEVFFRGFLLRGFAIFFDWIALPKTYEAREWWQSTSGLSQRSMILSGVLSSGLFAAMHAAQLGWAWNAVGVLWVVGGGLTYIRIRYNSVAASSVVHAAYNGLLFAIMFVITGGFRHLDKLANH
;
A
#
# COMPACT_ATOMS: atom_id res chain seq x y z
N MET A 1 -30.91 50.46 35.87
CA MET A 1 -30.31 51.68 35.31
C MET A 1 -29.21 52.08 36.28
N THR A 2 -27.94 51.87 35.89
CA THR A 2 -26.91 52.94 35.69
C THR A 2 -26.41 53.50 37.03
N GLU A 3 -25.12 53.42 37.38
CA GLU A 3 -23.94 53.75 36.57
C GLU A 3 -22.76 52.74 36.59
N PRO A 4 -21.69 52.94 35.79
CA PRO A 4 -20.65 51.94 35.46
C PRO A 4 -19.18 52.39 35.76
N GLN A 5 -18.20 51.68 35.16
CA GLN A 5 -16.75 52.03 34.95
C GLN A 5 -15.74 51.58 36.05
N PRO A 6 -14.42 51.47 35.74
CA PRO A 6 -13.86 50.67 34.62
C PRO A 6 -12.49 49.98 34.89
N ASN A 7 -12.05 49.19 33.90
CA ASN A 7 -10.67 48.96 33.42
C ASN A 7 -9.47 48.75 34.39
N ASP A 8 -8.88 47.56 34.25
CA ASP A 8 -7.45 47.26 34.39
C ASP A 8 -6.58 48.18 33.49
N PRO A 9 -5.45 48.67 34.01
CA PRO A 9 -4.20 48.48 33.27
C PRO A 9 -2.96 48.23 34.17
N GLY A 10 -2.14 47.22 33.84
CA GLY A 10 -0.74 47.24 34.29
C GLY A 10 0.04 45.92 34.24
N VAL A 11 0.57 45.55 33.08
CA VAL A 11 1.67 44.58 33.01
C VAL A 11 2.94 45.20 33.58
N THR A 12 3.53 44.59 34.62
CA THR A 12 4.93 44.78 34.99
C THR A 12 5.62 43.43 35.14
N HIS A 13 6.74 43.26 34.45
CA HIS A 13 7.65 42.14 34.65
C HIS A 13 8.66 42.49 35.75
N GLU A 14 8.73 41.70 36.83
CA GLU A 14 9.92 41.65 37.68
C GLU A 14 10.46 40.22 37.73
N GLY A 15 11.78 40.10 37.61
CA GLY A 15 12.47 38.82 37.46
C GLY A 15 12.88 38.20 38.79
N PHE A 16 12.81 36.88 38.88
CA PHE A 16 13.31 36.13 40.03
C PHE A 16 14.74 35.63 39.78
N ARG A 17 15.68 35.96 40.67
CA ARG A 17 17.06 35.45 40.68
C ARG A 17 17.21 34.27 41.67
N PRO A 18 18.27 33.46 41.56
CA PRO A 18 18.20 32.05 41.97
C PRO A 18 19.17 31.72 43.12
N GLU A 19 18.73 31.75 44.37
CA GLU A 19 19.57 31.40 45.53
C GLU A 19 18.77 30.64 46.59
N ASP A 20 18.77 29.30 46.54
CA ASP A 20 18.36 28.42 47.66
C ASP A 20 19.10 27.07 47.54
N HIS A 21 20.06 26.81 48.44
CA HIS A 21 20.96 25.65 48.40
C HIS A 21 20.87 24.82 49.69
N PHE A 22 20.49 23.53 49.60
CA PHE A 22 20.77 22.41 50.53
C PHE A 22 20.02 21.12 50.06
N VAL A 23 20.48 19.86 50.18
CA VAL A 23 21.74 19.24 50.64
C VAL A 23 22.09 18.08 49.68
N ILE A 24 23.37 17.74 49.47
CA ILE A 24 23.81 16.54 48.72
C ILE A 24 23.67 15.27 49.57
N ARG A 25 23.13 14.18 49.00
CA ARG A 25 23.54 12.82 49.38
C ARG A 25 23.71 11.95 48.13
N SER A 26 24.85 11.25 48.04
CA SER A 26 25.31 10.51 46.88
C SER A 26 24.82 9.06 46.83
N GLN A 27 24.61 8.53 45.62
CA GLN A 27 25.09 7.20 45.24
C GLN A 27 25.15 7.03 43.71
N SER A 28 26.37 6.80 43.24
CA SER A 28 26.83 6.02 42.07
C SER A 28 25.86 5.53 40.97
N ASP A 29 26.39 5.59 39.73
CA ASP A 29 26.10 4.70 38.58
C ASP A 29 24.99 5.05 37.57
N GLU A 30 25.04 6.25 36.98
CA GLU A 30 24.25 6.57 35.77
C GLU A 30 25.08 7.18 34.62
N ALA A 31 26.27 6.61 34.35
CA ALA A 31 27.18 7.10 33.30
C ALA A 31 27.97 6.01 32.56
N SER A 32 27.32 4.96 32.03
CA SER A 32 27.89 4.14 30.93
C SER A 32 26.90 3.11 30.31
N SER A 33 26.03 3.52 29.38
CA SER A 33 25.45 2.60 28.36
C SER A 33 24.72 3.29 27.19
N ALA A 34 25.18 4.46 26.73
CA ALA A 34 24.68 5.06 25.49
C ALA A 34 25.19 4.35 24.21
N SER A 35 25.01 3.02 24.11
CA SER A 35 25.39 2.21 22.93
C SER A 35 24.84 0.77 22.95
N ALA A 36 23.53 0.55 23.17
CA ALA A 36 22.88 -0.75 22.94
C ALA A 36 21.34 -0.64 22.90
N LEU A 37 20.76 -0.11 21.82
CA LEU A 37 19.29 -0.11 21.65
C LEU A 37 18.86 -0.40 20.20
N HIS A 38 19.50 -1.42 19.61
CA HIS A 38 19.02 -2.14 18.44
C HIS A 38 19.49 -3.60 18.52
N SER A 39 18.65 -4.50 17.98
CA SER A 39 18.67 -5.98 18.10
C SER A 39 18.22 -6.56 19.46
N ASP A 40 17.54 -7.72 19.36
CA ASP A 40 17.33 -8.73 20.41
C ASP A 40 16.37 -8.44 21.59
N THR A 41 15.06 -8.36 21.30
CA THR A 41 14.01 -8.38 22.37
C THR A 41 12.76 -9.24 22.05
N PHE A 42 12.81 -10.14 21.07
CA PHE A 42 11.64 -10.98 20.69
C PHE A 42 11.93 -12.48 20.53
N ALA A 43 13.04 -12.98 21.08
CA ALA A 43 13.36 -14.42 21.09
C ALA A 43 13.23 -15.10 22.47
N ASN A 44 13.24 -14.34 23.57
CA ASN A 44 13.42 -14.89 24.93
C ASN A 44 12.39 -14.41 25.98
N THR A 45 11.28 -13.80 25.56
CA THR A 45 10.22 -13.39 26.50
C THR A 45 9.39 -14.62 26.89
N THR A 46 9.81 -15.29 27.96
CA THR A 46 9.03 -16.32 28.66
C THR A 46 7.60 -15.81 28.89
N PHE A 47 6.61 -16.65 28.55
CA PHE A 47 5.18 -16.35 28.66
C PHE A 47 4.73 -16.34 30.13
N THR A 48 5.16 -15.32 30.87
CA THR A 48 4.85 -15.11 32.31
C THR A 48 4.66 -13.62 32.60
N ARG A 49 3.75 -12.96 31.88
CA ARG A 49 3.14 -11.72 32.36
C ARG A 49 1.67 -12.01 32.59
N SER A 50 1.27 -11.97 33.86
CA SER A 50 -0.13 -12.19 34.24
C SER A 50 -1.03 -11.15 33.59
N LEU A 51 -2.18 -11.57 33.08
CA LEU A 51 -3.18 -10.66 32.52
C LEU A 51 -3.79 -9.71 33.57
N SER A 52 -3.56 -9.98 34.87
CA SER A 52 -3.91 -9.09 35.99
C SER A 52 -3.23 -7.71 35.94
N ASP A 53 -2.09 -7.60 35.26
CA ASP A 53 -1.20 -6.44 35.38
C ASP A 53 -1.40 -5.43 34.24
N VAL A 54 -2.41 -5.64 33.39
CA VAL A 54 -2.82 -4.72 32.32
C VAL A 54 -4.07 -3.97 32.79
N PRO A 55 -4.02 -2.63 32.95
CA PRO A 55 -5.19 -1.84 33.30
C PRO A 55 -6.37 -2.12 32.35
N GLN A 56 -7.51 -2.47 32.92
CA GLN A 56 -8.68 -2.98 32.18
C GLN A 56 -9.30 -1.94 31.22
N ASP A 57 -9.06 -0.66 31.49
CA ASP A 57 -9.42 0.50 30.67
C ASP A 57 -8.57 0.63 29.38
N LEU A 58 -7.37 0.03 29.35
CA LEU A 58 -6.53 -0.04 28.14
C LEU A 58 -6.90 -1.21 27.22
N LEU A 59 -7.74 -2.16 27.67
CA LEU A 59 -8.26 -3.27 26.86
C LEU A 59 -9.36 -2.82 25.89
N THR A 60 -9.10 -1.77 25.11
CA THR A 60 -9.98 -1.45 23.98
C THR A 60 -9.91 -2.57 22.95
N HIS A 61 -11.02 -3.27 22.71
CA HIS A 61 -11.12 -4.23 21.60
C HIS A 61 -10.88 -3.50 20.28
N GLN A 62 -9.65 -3.58 19.77
CA GLN A 62 -9.26 -3.05 18.47
C GLN A 62 -9.30 -4.20 17.45
N PRO A 63 -10.45 -4.48 16.79
CA PRO A 63 -10.58 -5.63 15.90
C PRO A 63 -9.53 -5.56 14.78
N ARG A 64 -8.81 -6.67 14.56
CA ARG A 64 -7.84 -6.78 13.48
C ARG A 64 -8.53 -6.69 12.12
N GLN A 65 -8.38 -5.52 11.49
CA GLN A 65 -8.98 -5.17 10.21
C GLN A 65 -7.90 -4.61 9.26
N PRO A 66 -8.09 -4.74 7.93
CA PRO A 66 -9.07 -5.60 7.26
C PRO A 66 -8.59 -7.07 7.29
N ASN A 67 -9.51 -8.00 7.54
CA ASN A 67 -9.26 -9.45 7.46
C ASN A 67 -9.51 -10.00 6.03
N LEU A 68 -9.34 -11.31 5.82
CA LEU A 68 -9.61 -11.94 4.51
C LEU A 68 -11.05 -11.75 4.02
N GLY A 69 -12.04 -11.66 4.91
CA GLY A 69 -13.44 -11.41 4.51
C GLY A 69 -13.61 -10.07 3.81
N TYR A 70 -12.99 -9.00 4.32
CA TYR A 70 -12.97 -7.68 3.65
C TYR A 70 -12.16 -7.70 2.34
N SER A 71 -11.10 -8.52 2.28
CA SER A 71 -10.28 -8.67 1.07
C SER A 71 -11.07 -9.37 -0.05
N ALA A 72 -11.78 -10.46 0.29
CA ALA A 72 -12.67 -11.18 -0.60
C ALA A 72 -13.89 -10.33 -1.01
N ALA A 73 -14.46 -9.55 -0.09
CA ALA A 73 -15.55 -8.61 -0.41
C ALA A 73 -15.10 -7.53 -1.40
N LEU A 74 -13.91 -6.95 -1.21
CA LEU A 74 -13.35 -5.95 -2.14
C LEU A 74 -13.10 -6.55 -3.54
N LEU A 75 -12.54 -7.76 -3.61
CA LEU A 75 -12.37 -8.50 -4.87
C LEU A 75 -13.72 -8.81 -5.53
N GLY A 76 -14.71 -9.25 -4.74
CA GLY A 76 -16.07 -9.55 -5.22
C GLY A 76 -16.77 -8.33 -5.80
N ILE A 77 -16.67 -7.17 -5.13
CA ILE A 77 -17.16 -5.88 -5.67
C ILE A 77 -16.44 -5.56 -6.99
N GLY A 78 -15.11 -5.75 -7.05
CA GLY A 78 -14.31 -5.53 -8.26
C GLY A 78 -14.74 -6.37 -9.45
N VAL A 79 -14.89 -7.69 -9.25
CA VAL A 79 -15.35 -8.62 -10.29
C VAL A 79 -16.77 -8.28 -10.74
N LEU A 80 -17.68 -7.96 -9.82
CA LEU A 80 -19.06 -7.63 -10.14
C LEU A 80 -19.17 -6.28 -10.88
N ALA A 81 -18.37 -5.29 -10.50
CA ALA A 81 -18.27 -4.01 -11.19
C ALA A 81 -17.68 -4.17 -12.59
N LEU A 82 -16.61 -4.96 -12.75
CA LEU A 82 -16.01 -5.26 -14.05
C LEU A 82 -17.02 -5.92 -15.00
N PHE A 83 -17.74 -6.93 -14.50
CA PHE A 83 -18.79 -7.61 -15.24
C PHE A 83 -19.91 -6.64 -15.65
N ALA A 84 -20.43 -5.86 -14.70
CA ALA A 84 -21.51 -4.89 -14.97
C ALA A 84 -21.11 -3.83 -16.00
N VAL A 85 -19.91 -3.25 -15.89
CA VAL A 85 -19.37 -2.26 -16.84
C VAL A 85 -19.17 -2.88 -18.23
N SER A 86 -18.62 -4.10 -18.30
CA SER A 86 -18.39 -4.80 -19.56
C SER A 86 -19.71 -5.15 -20.28
N VAL A 87 -20.70 -5.65 -19.53
CA VAL A 87 -22.05 -5.93 -20.07
C VAL A 87 -22.74 -4.65 -20.53
N PHE A 88 -22.65 -3.56 -19.76
CA PHE A 88 -23.19 -2.26 -20.15
C PHE A 88 -22.57 -1.74 -21.45
N MET A 89 -21.24 -1.78 -21.57
CA MET A 89 -20.54 -1.38 -22.80
C MET A 89 -20.94 -2.25 -24.00
N GLY A 90 -21.08 -3.56 -23.81
CA GLY A 90 -21.55 -4.48 -24.85
C GLY A 90 -22.97 -4.18 -25.33
N ILE A 91 -23.90 -3.94 -24.39
CA ILE A 91 -25.29 -3.57 -24.70
C ILE A 91 -25.36 -2.24 -25.46
N ILE A 92 -24.67 -1.20 -24.98
CA ILE A 92 -24.64 0.11 -25.67
C ILE A 92 -23.98 -0.01 -27.05
N GLY A 93 -22.91 -0.80 -27.18
CA GLY A 93 -22.27 -1.05 -28.48
C GLY A 93 -23.15 -1.81 -29.46
N PHE A 94 -23.99 -2.74 -28.98
CA PHE A 94 -24.99 -3.42 -29.80
C PHE A 94 -26.09 -2.46 -30.26
N ILE A 95 -26.70 -1.72 -29.33
CA ILE A 95 -27.80 -0.77 -29.61
C ILE A 95 -27.36 0.35 -30.56
N THR A 96 -26.15 0.88 -30.39
CA THR A 96 -25.62 1.96 -31.24
C THR A 96 -24.90 1.45 -32.50
N HIS A 97 -24.88 0.13 -32.74
CA HIS A 97 -24.08 -0.55 -33.77
C HIS A 97 -22.58 -0.17 -33.78
N THR A 98 -22.05 0.32 -32.65
CA THR A 98 -20.68 0.81 -32.52
C THR A 98 -19.73 -0.33 -32.19
N LYS A 99 -19.01 -0.83 -33.22
CA LYS A 99 -18.03 -1.93 -33.10
C LYS A 99 -16.96 -1.70 -32.01
N LEU A 100 -16.58 -0.45 -31.75
CA LEU A 100 -15.62 -0.06 -30.69
C LEU A 100 -16.14 -0.41 -29.28
N LEU A 101 -17.44 -0.24 -29.03
CA LEU A 101 -18.07 -0.52 -27.74
C LEU A 101 -18.50 -1.99 -27.64
N ALA A 102 -18.95 -2.59 -28.74
CA ALA A 102 -19.34 -4.00 -28.81
C ALA A 102 -18.13 -4.94 -28.59
N ASN A 103 -16.95 -4.62 -29.14
CA ASN A 103 -15.72 -5.39 -28.97
C ASN A 103 -14.77 -4.77 -27.93
N SER A 104 -15.33 -4.04 -26.96
CA SER A 104 -14.59 -3.19 -26.01
C SER A 104 -13.48 -3.92 -25.24
N ALA A 105 -13.69 -5.17 -24.82
CA ALA A 105 -12.68 -5.97 -24.11
C ALA A 105 -11.45 -6.34 -24.95
N SER A 106 -11.56 -6.29 -26.29
CA SER A 106 -10.47 -6.64 -27.23
C SER A 106 -9.70 -5.42 -27.73
N ILE A 107 -10.06 -4.21 -27.31
CA ILE A 107 -9.48 -2.95 -27.80
C ILE A 107 -8.72 -2.29 -26.65
N PRO A 108 -7.37 -2.20 -26.72
CA PRO A 108 -6.51 -1.71 -25.63
C PRO A 108 -7.01 -0.46 -24.91
N LEU A 109 -7.37 0.58 -25.67
CA LEU A 109 -7.89 1.84 -25.13
C LEU A 109 -9.16 1.65 -24.30
N THR A 110 -10.11 0.86 -24.81
CA THR A 110 -11.41 0.66 -24.16
C THR A 110 -11.28 -0.25 -22.93
N SER A 111 -10.37 -1.23 -22.95
CA SER A 111 -10.06 -2.06 -21.78
C SER A 111 -9.54 -1.22 -20.60
N ILE A 112 -8.63 -0.27 -20.84
CA ILE A 112 -8.13 0.65 -19.79
C ILE A 112 -9.24 1.56 -19.26
N LEU A 113 -10.14 2.03 -20.12
CA LEU A 113 -11.27 2.86 -19.70
C LEU A 113 -12.28 2.05 -18.86
N ILE A 114 -12.54 0.79 -19.22
CA ILE A 114 -13.34 -0.14 -18.42
C ILE A 114 -12.69 -0.38 -17.06
N GLU A 115 -11.37 -0.61 -17.02
CA GLU A 115 -10.61 -0.82 -15.78
C GLU A 115 -10.66 0.42 -14.87
N ALA A 116 -10.44 1.62 -15.42
CA ALA A 116 -10.51 2.88 -14.68
C ALA A 116 -11.91 3.14 -14.07
N VAL A 117 -12.98 2.88 -14.83
CA VAL A 117 -14.36 2.97 -14.33
C VAL A 117 -14.64 1.90 -13.28
N THR A 118 -14.14 0.67 -13.49
CA THR A 118 -14.25 -0.44 -12.53
C THR A 118 -13.56 -0.09 -11.21
N PHE A 119 -12.34 0.47 -11.23
CA PHE A 119 -11.65 0.95 -10.04
C PHE A 119 -12.44 2.06 -9.33
N LEU A 120 -12.94 3.05 -10.08
CA LEU A 120 -13.74 4.15 -9.49
C LEU A 120 -14.98 3.62 -8.75
N ILE A 121 -15.73 2.69 -9.35
CA ILE A 121 -16.90 2.05 -8.73
C ILE A 121 -16.47 1.21 -7.52
N THR A 122 -15.44 0.38 -7.68
CA THR A 122 -14.99 -0.57 -6.65
C THR A 122 -14.49 0.14 -5.40
N TYR A 123 -13.55 1.07 -5.56
CA TYR A 123 -12.99 1.83 -4.45
C TYR A 123 -13.97 2.88 -3.93
N GLY A 124 -14.86 3.42 -4.76
CA GLY A 124 -15.96 4.29 -4.33
C GLY A 124 -16.91 3.57 -3.37
N ILE A 125 -17.40 2.38 -3.75
CA ILE A 125 -18.24 1.53 -2.89
C ILE A 125 -17.46 1.15 -1.62
N ALA A 126 -16.21 0.70 -1.72
CA ALA A 126 -15.41 0.28 -0.57
C ALA A 126 -15.14 1.43 0.42
N TYR A 127 -14.82 2.63 -0.09
CA TYR A 127 -14.58 3.83 0.72
C TYR A 127 -15.83 4.31 1.46
N ILE A 128 -17.02 4.08 0.90
CA ILE A 128 -18.30 4.39 1.52
C ILE A 128 -18.71 3.28 2.51
N ALA A 129 -18.70 2.02 2.08
CA ALA A 129 -19.24 0.89 2.83
C ALA A 129 -18.36 0.49 4.01
N PHE A 130 -17.05 0.30 3.80
CA PHE A 130 -16.20 -0.33 4.82
C PHE A 130 -16.01 0.50 6.10
N PRO A 131 -15.88 1.85 6.06
CA PRO A 131 -15.82 2.65 7.29
C PRO A 131 -17.05 2.50 8.20
N ARG A 132 -18.23 2.21 7.62
CA ARG A 132 -19.46 1.95 8.39
C ARG A 132 -19.41 0.60 9.10
N PHE A 133 -18.77 -0.41 8.52
CA PHE A 133 -18.54 -1.72 9.16
C PHE A 133 -17.37 -1.71 10.16
N TRP A 134 -16.33 -0.91 9.89
CA TRP A 134 -15.17 -0.77 10.76
C TRP A 134 -15.36 0.19 11.92
N GLN A 135 -16.34 1.11 11.82
CA GLN A 135 -16.49 2.29 12.69
C GLN A 135 -15.22 3.14 12.77
N ARG A 136 -14.43 3.14 11.68
CA ARG A 136 -13.12 3.80 11.58
C ARG A 136 -12.88 4.35 10.17
N PRO A 137 -12.20 5.50 10.00
CA PRO A 137 -11.87 6.04 8.68
C PRO A 137 -11.08 5.04 7.81
N PHE A 138 -11.41 4.95 6.52
CA PHE A 138 -10.81 3.99 5.58
C PHE A 138 -9.28 4.03 5.62
N GLY A 139 -8.71 5.23 5.51
CA GLY A 139 -7.27 5.47 5.52
C GLY A 139 -6.57 5.13 6.84
N GLN A 140 -7.29 5.05 7.97
CA GLN A 140 -6.72 4.56 9.23
C GLN A 140 -6.55 3.04 9.19
N VAL A 141 -7.57 2.31 8.75
CA VAL A 141 -7.61 0.84 8.76
C VAL A 141 -6.58 0.22 7.81
N ILE A 142 -6.44 0.75 6.59
CA ILE A 142 -5.40 0.29 5.64
C ILE A 142 -3.99 0.78 6.01
N HIS A 143 -3.88 1.76 6.92
CA HIS A 143 -2.67 2.56 7.20
C HIS A 143 -2.18 3.32 5.97
N TRP A 144 -3.01 4.23 5.46
CA TRP A 144 -2.63 5.08 4.33
C TRP A 144 -1.46 6.01 4.67
N ASN A 145 -1.42 6.56 5.90
CA ASN A 145 -0.32 7.34 6.48
C ASN A 145 0.39 8.30 5.50
N ARG A 146 -0.28 9.44 5.22
CA ARG A 146 0.18 10.48 4.28
C ARG A 146 1.45 11.20 4.76
N THR A 147 1.60 11.37 6.07
CA THR A 147 2.70 12.14 6.67
C THR A 147 4.04 11.50 6.31
N VAL A 148 4.22 10.22 6.61
CA VAL A 148 5.44 9.48 6.27
C VAL A 148 5.75 9.47 4.78
N ALA A 149 4.72 9.42 3.92
CA ALA A 149 4.91 9.47 2.47
C ALA A 149 5.33 10.87 1.95
N LYS A 150 4.84 11.95 2.57
CA LYS A 150 5.24 13.33 2.25
C LYS A 150 6.65 13.63 2.75
N ASP A 151 6.93 13.35 4.01
CA ASP A 151 8.21 13.69 4.66
C ASP A 151 9.41 12.97 4.02
N ARG A 152 9.15 11.84 3.34
CA ARG A 152 10.15 11.01 2.67
C ARG A 152 9.98 10.93 1.16
N LEU A 153 9.17 11.83 0.56
CA LEU A 153 8.76 11.76 -0.85
C LEU A 153 9.94 11.50 -1.80
N TRP A 154 11.01 12.29 -1.71
CA TRP A 154 12.20 12.14 -2.57
C TRP A 154 12.99 10.85 -2.33
N GLN A 155 13.02 10.36 -1.08
CA GLN A 155 13.64 9.06 -0.76
C GLN A 155 12.83 7.92 -1.39
N LEU A 156 11.51 7.98 -1.31
CA LEU A 156 10.60 6.98 -1.87
C LEU A 156 10.64 6.98 -3.41
N ILE A 157 10.68 8.17 -4.04
CA ILE A 157 10.89 8.29 -5.49
C ILE A 157 12.23 7.67 -5.91
N GLY A 158 13.32 7.99 -5.20
CA GLY A 158 14.64 7.42 -5.46
C GLY A 158 14.68 5.89 -5.31
N VAL A 159 13.97 5.34 -4.32
CA VAL A 159 13.82 3.89 -4.15
C VAL A 159 13.00 3.27 -5.29
N GLY A 160 11.93 3.91 -5.76
CA GLY A 160 11.14 3.41 -6.90
C GLY A 160 11.92 3.40 -8.21
N ILE A 161 12.68 4.47 -8.47
CA ILE A 161 13.63 4.55 -9.60
C ILE A 161 14.68 3.44 -9.48
N GLY A 162 15.32 3.28 -8.32
CA GLY A 162 16.31 2.23 -8.08
C GLY A 162 15.74 0.82 -8.28
N LEU A 163 14.52 0.57 -7.80
CA LEU A 163 13.82 -0.72 -7.99
C LEU A 163 13.53 -1.00 -9.48
N SER A 164 13.19 0.03 -10.26
CA SER A 164 12.95 -0.09 -11.70
C SER A 164 14.23 -0.33 -12.50
N VAL A 165 15.34 0.31 -12.12
CA VAL A 165 16.67 0.02 -12.70
C VAL A 165 17.11 -1.42 -12.38
N VAL A 166 16.92 -1.88 -11.13
CA VAL A 166 17.25 -3.26 -10.73
C VAL A 166 16.37 -4.28 -11.44
N ALA A 167 15.08 -4.02 -11.61
CA ALA A 167 14.18 -4.90 -12.36
C ALA A 167 14.61 -5.02 -13.83
N GLN A 168 14.87 -3.91 -14.52
CA GLN A 168 15.36 -3.92 -15.90
C GLN A 168 16.73 -4.61 -16.04
N ALA A 169 17.64 -4.42 -15.06
CA ALA A 169 18.91 -5.13 -15.03
C ALA A 169 18.71 -6.65 -14.88
N LEU A 170 17.83 -7.10 -13.98
CA LEU A 170 17.47 -8.52 -13.85
C LEU A 170 16.82 -9.06 -15.13
N GLU A 171 15.92 -8.31 -15.75
CA GLU A 171 15.25 -8.68 -17.01
C GLU A 171 16.26 -8.79 -18.17
N SER A 172 17.24 -7.90 -18.29
CA SER A 172 18.29 -7.98 -19.32
C SER A 172 19.23 -9.19 -19.18
N LEU A 173 19.30 -9.80 -18.00
CA LEU A 173 20.02 -11.07 -17.76
C LEU A 173 19.17 -12.30 -18.10
N LEU A 174 17.89 -12.13 -18.43
CA LEU A 174 16.91 -13.18 -18.67
C LEU A 174 16.45 -13.13 -20.13
N THR A 175 16.43 -14.27 -20.82
CA THR A 175 15.91 -14.33 -22.20
C THR A 175 14.40 -14.15 -22.21
N LEU A 176 13.93 -12.95 -22.56
CA LEU A 176 12.51 -12.64 -22.70
C LEU A 176 11.97 -13.02 -24.09
N PRO A 177 10.68 -13.40 -24.22
CA PRO A 177 10.01 -13.51 -25.52
C PRO A 177 10.00 -12.16 -26.26
N LYS A 178 10.15 -12.20 -27.60
CA LYS A 178 10.22 -10.99 -28.44
C LYS A 178 8.90 -10.25 -28.66
N GLU A 179 7.76 -10.91 -28.41
CA GLU A 179 6.44 -10.29 -28.46
C GLU A 179 5.66 -10.73 -27.22
N MET A 180 5.08 -9.76 -26.51
CA MET A 180 4.20 -9.96 -25.37
C MET A 180 2.82 -9.35 -25.66
N PRO A 181 1.73 -9.87 -25.06
CA PRO A 181 0.38 -9.31 -25.21
C PRO A 181 0.28 -7.82 -24.85
N VAL A 182 1.13 -7.32 -23.94
CA VAL A 182 1.23 -5.90 -23.61
C VAL A 182 1.65 -5.03 -24.81
N ASP A 183 2.40 -5.55 -25.78
CA ASP A 183 2.89 -4.76 -26.94
C ASP A 183 1.75 -4.32 -27.86
N ALA A 184 0.60 -4.99 -27.83
CA ALA A 184 -0.62 -4.55 -28.51
C ALA A 184 -1.10 -3.17 -28.04
N PHE A 185 -0.83 -2.81 -26.79
CA PHE A 185 -1.17 -1.53 -26.19
C PHE A 185 -0.26 -0.39 -26.68
N PHE A 186 0.93 -0.71 -27.19
CA PHE A 186 1.94 0.26 -27.63
C PHE A 186 1.89 0.61 -29.12
N LYS A 187 0.82 0.21 -29.83
CA LYS A 187 0.66 0.43 -31.28
C LYS A 187 0.08 1.81 -31.65
N GLN A 188 -0.35 2.62 -30.68
CA GLN A 188 -0.98 3.93 -30.95
C GLN A 188 -0.55 5.01 -29.92
N PRO A 189 -0.09 6.21 -30.36
CA PRO A 189 0.44 7.24 -29.45
C PRO A 189 -0.55 7.75 -28.39
N SER A 190 -1.82 7.91 -28.75
CA SER A 190 -2.87 8.38 -27.83
C SER A 190 -3.14 7.38 -26.71
N THR A 191 -3.07 6.09 -27.04
CA THR A 191 -3.27 4.98 -26.09
C THR A 191 -2.09 4.92 -25.11
N LEU A 192 -0.86 5.08 -25.60
CA LEU A 192 0.36 5.16 -24.79
C LEU A 192 0.32 6.28 -23.74
N TRP A 193 -0.13 7.49 -24.10
CA TRP A 193 -0.28 8.57 -23.11
C TRP A 193 -1.27 8.22 -21.99
N ILE A 194 -2.39 7.58 -22.34
CA ILE A 194 -3.41 7.17 -21.37
C ILE A 194 -2.87 6.07 -20.45
N ILE A 195 -2.15 5.09 -21.00
CA ILE A 195 -1.49 4.02 -20.22
C ILE A 195 -0.43 4.61 -19.29
N ALA A 196 0.42 5.51 -19.79
CA ALA A 196 1.49 6.11 -19.00
C ALA A 196 0.91 6.87 -17.79
N ILE A 197 -0.16 7.65 -17.99
CA ILE A 197 -0.84 8.38 -16.91
C ILE A 197 -1.54 7.41 -15.95
N PHE A 198 -2.33 6.46 -16.46
CA PHE A 198 -3.09 5.51 -15.65
C PHE A 198 -2.16 4.59 -14.83
N GLY A 199 -1.18 3.97 -15.49
CA GLY A 199 -0.20 3.07 -14.90
C GLY A 199 0.81 3.76 -13.99
N THR A 200 1.04 5.07 -14.11
CA THR A 200 1.90 5.82 -13.16
C THR A 200 1.12 6.29 -11.93
N PHE A 201 -0.12 6.76 -12.09
CA PHE A 201 -0.82 7.51 -11.02
C PHE A 201 -2.06 6.82 -10.43
N VAL A 202 -2.76 5.99 -11.19
CA VAL A 202 -4.05 5.40 -10.77
C VAL A 202 -3.88 3.94 -10.36
N ALA A 203 -3.33 3.10 -11.24
CA ALA A 203 -3.15 1.68 -10.99
C ALA A 203 -2.28 1.40 -9.75
N PRO A 204 -1.10 2.07 -9.56
CA PRO A 204 -0.26 1.84 -8.37
C PRO A 204 -0.95 2.18 -7.05
N VAL A 205 -1.85 3.17 -7.02
CA VAL A 205 -2.62 3.50 -5.80
C VAL A 205 -3.66 2.42 -5.52
N CYS A 206 -4.39 1.99 -6.55
CA CYS A 206 -5.43 0.96 -6.44
C CYS A 206 -4.82 -0.39 -6.02
N GLU A 207 -3.77 -0.83 -6.71
CA GLU A 207 -3.08 -2.09 -6.44
C GLU A 207 -2.44 -2.10 -5.05
N GLU A 208 -1.77 -1.02 -4.62
CA GLU A 208 -1.22 -0.95 -3.27
C GLU A 208 -2.30 -0.94 -2.19
N VAL A 209 -3.45 -0.32 -2.43
CA VAL A 209 -4.60 -0.45 -1.53
C VAL A 209 -5.04 -1.92 -1.45
N PHE A 210 -5.27 -2.60 -2.57
CA PHE A 210 -5.70 -4.01 -2.55
C PHE A 210 -4.65 -4.96 -1.98
N PHE A 211 -3.45 -5.01 -2.55
CA PHE A 211 -2.42 -5.98 -2.16
C PHE A 211 -1.79 -5.66 -0.79
N ARG A 212 -1.46 -4.40 -0.51
CA ARG A 212 -0.69 -3.98 0.69
C ARG A 212 -1.56 -3.36 1.78
N GLY A 213 -2.77 -2.88 1.45
CA GLY A 213 -3.80 -2.46 2.40
C GLY A 213 -4.72 -3.60 2.86
N PHE A 214 -5.17 -4.46 1.93
CA PHE A 214 -6.08 -5.57 2.23
C PHE A 214 -5.38 -6.93 2.32
N LEU A 215 -4.91 -7.51 1.21
CA LEU A 215 -4.43 -8.90 1.18
C LEU A 215 -3.28 -9.16 2.18
N LEU A 216 -2.27 -8.29 2.23
CA LEU A 216 -1.15 -8.37 3.18
C LEU A 216 -1.62 -8.40 4.65
N ARG A 217 -2.66 -7.63 4.99
CA ARG A 217 -3.21 -7.64 6.36
C ARG A 217 -4.12 -8.86 6.58
N GLY A 218 -4.95 -9.20 5.59
CA GLY A 218 -5.86 -10.32 5.64
C GLY A 218 -5.15 -11.65 5.85
N PHE A 219 -4.15 -11.96 5.01
CA PHE A 219 -3.36 -13.19 5.15
C PHE A 219 -2.53 -13.21 6.44
N ALA A 220 -1.94 -12.09 6.87
CA ALA A 220 -1.21 -12.05 8.14
C ALA A 220 -2.14 -12.32 9.36
N ILE A 221 -3.35 -11.76 9.37
CA ILE A 221 -4.37 -12.07 10.39
C ILE A 221 -4.76 -13.56 10.37
N PHE A 222 -4.90 -14.13 9.17
CA PHE A 222 -5.22 -15.55 9.00
C PHE A 222 -4.09 -16.47 9.48
N PHE A 223 -2.84 -16.18 9.11
CA PHE A 223 -1.69 -16.99 9.49
C PHE A 223 -1.43 -16.97 11.00
N ASP A 224 -1.56 -15.82 11.64
CA ASP A 224 -1.49 -15.75 13.11
C ASP A 224 -2.65 -16.52 13.76
N TRP A 225 -3.88 -16.44 13.23
CA TRP A 225 -5.03 -17.16 13.77
C TRP A 225 -4.89 -18.69 13.72
N ILE A 226 -4.37 -19.24 12.61
CA ILE A 226 -4.14 -20.68 12.51
C ILE A 226 -3.00 -21.12 13.43
N ALA A 227 -1.94 -20.32 13.56
CA ALA A 227 -0.79 -20.55 14.44
C ALA A 227 -1.11 -20.34 15.94
N LEU A 228 -2.22 -19.67 16.26
CA LEU A 228 -2.61 -19.36 17.64
C LEU A 228 -2.82 -20.65 18.47
N PRO A 229 -2.16 -20.80 19.63
CA PRO A 229 -2.42 -21.90 20.56
C PRO A 229 -3.91 -21.98 20.93
N LYS A 230 -4.44 -23.19 21.09
CA LYS A 230 -5.87 -23.40 21.38
C LYS A 230 -6.20 -23.29 22.88
N THR A 231 -5.52 -22.37 23.57
CA THR A 231 -5.75 -22.01 24.98
C THR A 231 -6.68 -20.80 25.09
N TYR A 232 -7.33 -20.63 26.25
CA TYR A 232 -8.20 -19.47 26.52
C TYR A 232 -7.39 -18.16 26.49
N GLU A 233 -6.30 -18.10 27.25
CA GLU A 233 -5.42 -16.93 27.36
C GLU A 233 -4.89 -16.45 26.01
N ALA A 234 -4.47 -17.35 25.12
CA ALA A 234 -4.02 -16.99 23.79
C ALA A 234 -5.15 -16.38 22.94
N ARG A 235 -6.40 -16.85 23.11
CA ARG A 235 -7.58 -16.28 22.44
C ARG A 235 -7.95 -14.90 22.99
N GLU A 236 -7.88 -14.71 24.30
CA GLU A 236 -8.14 -13.43 24.96
C GLU A 236 -7.08 -12.38 24.60
N TRP A 237 -5.79 -12.76 24.67
CA TRP A 237 -4.68 -11.95 24.17
C TRP A 237 -4.84 -11.60 22.68
N TRP A 238 -5.27 -12.57 21.87
CA TRP A 238 -5.58 -12.32 20.47
C TRP A 238 -6.70 -11.27 20.36
N GLN A 239 -7.85 -11.46 21.00
CA GLN A 239 -9.00 -10.54 20.85
C GLN A 239 -8.76 -9.13 21.41
N SER A 240 -7.88 -8.97 22.41
CA SER A 240 -7.54 -7.68 23.01
C SER A 240 -6.45 -6.89 22.27
N THR A 241 -5.69 -7.50 21.37
CA THR A 241 -4.57 -6.87 20.66
C THR A 241 -4.84 -6.64 19.17
N SER A 242 -4.18 -5.63 18.59
CA SER A 242 -4.24 -5.33 17.14
C SER A 242 -2.95 -5.65 16.37
N GLY A 243 -1.87 -6.01 17.09
CA GLY A 243 -0.58 -6.37 16.52
C GLY A 243 -0.61 -7.71 15.76
N LEU A 244 0.30 -7.85 14.79
CA LEU A 244 0.48 -9.05 13.98
C LEU A 244 1.91 -9.57 14.14
N SER A 245 2.11 -10.89 14.13
CA SER A 245 3.45 -11.44 14.26
C SER A 245 4.29 -11.18 13.00
N GLN A 246 5.59 -10.99 13.21
CA GLN A 246 6.54 -10.80 12.11
C GLN A 246 6.56 -12.00 11.15
N ARG A 247 6.38 -13.23 11.67
CA ARG A 247 6.34 -14.45 10.85
C ARG A 247 5.16 -14.43 9.88
N SER A 248 3.98 -14.09 10.36
CA SER A 248 2.77 -13.99 9.53
C SER A 248 2.81 -12.82 8.56
N MET A 249 3.41 -11.69 8.94
CA MET A 249 3.66 -10.57 8.03
C MET A 249 4.64 -10.94 6.89
N ILE A 250 5.69 -11.71 7.18
CA ILE A 250 6.64 -12.20 6.15
C ILE A 250 5.95 -13.21 5.22
N LEU A 251 5.30 -14.24 5.76
CA LEU A 251 4.62 -15.27 4.96
C LEU A 251 3.51 -14.66 4.10
N SER A 252 2.73 -13.75 4.68
CA SER A 252 1.73 -12.96 3.96
C SER A 252 2.36 -12.10 2.88
N GLY A 253 3.51 -11.48 3.14
CA GLY A 253 4.19 -10.61 2.18
C GLY A 253 4.73 -11.36 0.97
N VAL A 254 5.28 -12.56 1.18
CA VAL A 254 5.70 -13.48 0.11
C VAL A 254 4.49 -13.86 -0.75
N LEU A 255 3.39 -14.30 -0.11
CA LEU A 255 2.16 -14.72 -0.80
C LEU A 255 1.48 -13.58 -1.56
N SER A 256 1.26 -12.42 -0.94
CA SER A 256 0.60 -11.28 -1.59
C SER A 256 1.41 -10.73 -2.76
N SER A 257 2.74 -10.76 -2.67
CA SER A 257 3.63 -10.35 -3.76
C SER A 257 3.63 -11.37 -4.90
N GLY A 258 3.46 -12.67 -4.60
CA GLY A 258 3.33 -13.72 -5.61
C GLY A 258 2.01 -13.62 -6.37
N LEU A 259 0.90 -13.37 -5.66
CA LEU A 259 -0.41 -13.11 -6.27
C LEU A 259 -0.41 -11.84 -7.14
N PHE A 260 0.29 -10.79 -6.69
CA PHE A 260 0.51 -9.57 -7.48
C PHE A 260 1.22 -9.87 -8.81
N ALA A 261 2.32 -10.61 -8.77
CA ALA A 261 3.05 -11.01 -9.97
C ALA A 261 2.23 -11.94 -10.89
N ALA A 262 1.53 -12.92 -10.32
CA ALA A 262 0.69 -13.86 -11.07
C ALA A 262 -0.45 -13.18 -11.83
N MET A 263 -1.03 -12.09 -11.30
CA MET A 263 -2.05 -11.29 -11.98
C MET A 263 -1.54 -10.71 -13.32
N HIS A 264 -0.25 -10.40 -13.41
CA HIS A 264 0.39 -9.84 -14.60
C HIS A 264 0.88 -10.92 -15.60
N ALA A 265 0.84 -12.21 -15.24
CA ALA A 265 1.40 -13.28 -16.07
C ALA A 265 0.79 -13.33 -17.48
N ALA A 266 -0.52 -13.09 -17.62
CA ALA A 266 -1.18 -13.05 -18.93
C ALA A 266 -0.75 -11.82 -19.77
N GLN A 267 -0.49 -10.66 -19.15
CA GLN A 267 -0.01 -9.47 -19.85
C GLN A 267 1.44 -9.64 -20.33
N LEU A 268 2.26 -10.34 -19.55
CA LEU A 268 3.65 -10.72 -19.86
C LEU A 268 3.77 -11.96 -20.74
N GLY A 269 2.69 -12.44 -21.38
CA GLY A 269 2.74 -13.59 -22.29
C GLY A 269 3.18 -14.90 -21.64
N TRP A 270 2.95 -15.04 -20.33
CA TRP A 270 3.37 -16.17 -19.48
C TRP A 270 4.90 -16.34 -19.37
N ALA A 271 5.66 -15.26 -19.59
CA ALA A 271 7.10 -15.21 -19.34
C ALA A 271 7.41 -15.34 -17.82
N TRP A 272 7.50 -16.58 -17.31
CA TRP A 272 7.67 -16.85 -15.88
C TRP A 272 8.95 -16.25 -15.26
N ASN A 273 9.97 -15.97 -16.08
CA ASN A 273 11.14 -15.21 -15.69
C ASN A 273 10.81 -13.73 -15.38
N ALA A 274 10.05 -13.05 -16.25
CA ALA A 274 9.55 -11.69 -15.98
C ALA A 274 8.55 -11.66 -14.80
N VAL A 275 7.66 -12.66 -14.69
CA VAL A 275 6.77 -12.82 -13.53
C VAL A 275 7.60 -13.00 -12.24
N GLY A 276 8.72 -13.72 -12.29
CA GLY A 276 9.67 -13.83 -11.19
C GLY A 276 10.28 -12.48 -10.78
N VAL A 277 10.65 -11.63 -11.74
CA VAL A 277 11.13 -10.26 -11.45
C VAL A 277 10.01 -9.42 -10.82
N LEU A 278 8.78 -9.48 -11.33
CA LEU A 278 7.64 -8.79 -10.69
C LEU A 278 7.35 -9.30 -9.27
N TRP A 279 7.64 -10.57 -8.95
CA TRP A 279 7.52 -11.08 -7.58
C TRP A 279 8.55 -10.43 -6.65
N VAL A 280 9.79 -10.25 -7.11
CA VAL A 280 10.85 -9.52 -6.39
C VAL A 280 10.49 -8.04 -6.21
N VAL A 281 10.03 -7.37 -7.26
CA VAL A 281 9.51 -5.98 -7.21
C VAL A 281 8.37 -5.88 -6.20
N GLY A 282 7.41 -6.81 -6.25
CA GLY A 282 6.31 -6.89 -5.31
C GLY A 282 6.76 -7.10 -3.87
N GLY A 283 7.82 -7.87 -3.64
CA GLY A 283 8.49 -8.02 -2.34
C GLY A 283 9.10 -6.71 -1.86
N GLY A 284 9.74 -5.94 -2.75
CA GLY A 284 10.27 -4.61 -2.46
C GLY A 284 9.18 -3.61 -2.02
N LEU A 285 8.05 -3.57 -2.73
CA LEU A 285 6.87 -2.75 -2.35
C LEU A 285 6.32 -3.16 -0.98
N THR A 286 6.25 -4.47 -0.73
CA THR A 286 5.83 -5.02 0.57
C THR A 286 6.81 -4.67 1.70
N TYR A 287 8.12 -4.69 1.45
CA TYR A 287 9.13 -4.22 2.40
C TYR A 287 8.92 -2.75 2.78
N ILE A 288 8.71 -1.87 1.79
CA ILE A 288 8.40 -0.45 2.03
C ILE A 288 7.12 -0.28 2.86
N ARG A 289 6.06 -1.01 2.50
CA ARG A 289 4.78 -1.01 3.23
C ARG A 289 4.96 -1.38 4.71
N ILE A 290 5.80 -2.36 5.02
CA ILE A 290 6.09 -2.81 6.39
C ILE A 290 7.00 -1.81 7.10
N ARG A 291 8.13 -1.44 6.48
CA ARG A 291 9.17 -0.57 7.04
C ARG A 291 8.67 0.81 7.46
N TYR A 292 7.68 1.35 6.74
CA TYR A 292 7.10 2.68 6.99
C TYR A 292 5.68 2.64 7.56
N ASN A 293 5.10 1.44 7.75
CA ASN A 293 3.69 1.23 8.06
C ASN A 293 2.74 2.17 7.28
N SER A 294 2.96 2.29 5.96
CA SER A 294 2.27 3.25 5.10
C SER A 294 2.00 2.63 3.72
N VAL A 295 0.73 2.57 3.32
CA VAL A 295 0.33 2.24 1.95
C VAL A 295 0.66 3.39 1.00
N ALA A 296 0.52 4.65 1.43
CA ALA A 296 0.92 5.78 0.57
C ALA A 296 2.43 5.75 0.24
N ALA A 297 3.27 5.29 1.17
CA ALA A 297 4.70 5.16 0.92
C ALA A 297 5.01 4.10 -0.15
N SER A 298 4.36 2.94 -0.12
CA SER A 298 4.53 1.93 -1.16
C SER A 298 3.85 2.35 -2.48
N SER A 299 2.73 3.07 -2.46
CA SER A 299 2.13 3.70 -3.65
C SER A 299 3.07 4.70 -4.33
N VAL A 300 3.82 5.51 -3.56
CA VAL A 300 4.81 6.44 -4.13
C VAL A 300 5.98 5.69 -4.78
N VAL A 301 6.51 4.64 -4.12
CA VAL A 301 7.57 3.80 -4.69
C VAL A 301 7.09 3.10 -5.97
N HIS A 302 5.87 2.57 -5.97
CA HIS A 302 5.27 1.90 -7.13
C HIS A 302 4.99 2.88 -8.29
N ALA A 303 4.46 4.07 -7.99
CA ALA A 303 4.27 5.13 -8.98
C ALA A 303 5.60 5.59 -9.59
N ALA A 304 6.67 5.73 -8.80
CA ALA A 304 8.00 6.07 -9.31
C ALA A 304 8.64 4.93 -10.12
N TYR A 305 8.40 3.67 -9.75
CA TYR A 305 8.82 2.49 -10.50
C TYR A 305 8.19 2.47 -11.90
N ASN A 306 6.86 2.57 -12.00
CA ASN A 306 6.15 2.62 -13.28
C ASN A 306 6.48 3.89 -14.08
N GLY A 307 6.58 5.03 -13.39
CA GLY A 307 6.95 6.31 -13.99
C GLY A 307 8.30 6.28 -14.70
N LEU A 308 9.30 5.54 -14.17
CA LEU A 308 10.58 5.37 -14.86
C LEU A 308 10.44 4.54 -16.14
N LEU A 309 9.68 3.44 -16.11
CA LEU A 309 9.44 2.60 -17.29
C LEU A 309 8.80 3.42 -18.43
N PHE A 310 7.76 4.21 -18.12
CA PHE A 310 7.13 5.09 -19.09
C PHE A 310 8.02 6.27 -19.53
N ALA A 311 8.87 6.81 -18.65
CA ALA A 311 9.82 7.87 -19.01
C ALA A 311 10.90 7.36 -19.98
N ILE A 312 11.43 6.15 -19.77
CA ILE A 312 12.38 5.50 -20.68
C ILE A 312 11.71 5.27 -22.04
N MET A 313 10.51 4.70 -22.06
CA MET A 313 9.73 4.47 -23.27
C MET A 313 9.43 5.78 -24.02
N PHE A 314 9.09 6.86 -23.31
CA PHE A 314 8.87 8.19 -23.88
C PHE A 314 10.13 8.74 -24.56
N VAL A 315 11.31 8.59 -23.95
CA VAL A 315 12.59 9.03 -24.53
C VAL A 315 12.94 8.22 -25.78
N ILE A 316 12.90 6.89 -25.71
CA ILE A 316 13.23 5.98 -26.84
C ILE A 316 12.37 6.30 -28.07
N THR A 317 11.06 6.50 -27.86
CA THR A 317 10.08 6.76 -28.93
C THR A 317 10.02 8.22 -29.41
N GLY A 318 10.88 9.11 -28.90
CA GLY A 318 10.87 10.54 -29.26
C GLY A 318 9.56 11.24 -28.88
N GLY A 319 9.00 10.89 -27.73
CA GLY A 319 7.72 11.40 -27.23
C GLY A 319 6.50 10.65 -27.73
N PHE A 320 6.58 9.31 -27.78
CA PHE A 320 5.56 8.40 -28.35
C PHE A 320 5.26 8.65 -29.84
N ARG A 321 6.21 9.19 -30.61
CA ARG A 321 6.07 9.48 -32.04
C ARG A 321 6.61 8.37 -32.94
N HIS A 322 7.62 7.64 -32.48
CA HIS A 322 8.36 6.61 -33.21
C HIS A 322 8.24 5.27 -32.48
N LEU A 323 7.08 4.63 -32.63
CA LEU A 323 6.73 3.39 -31.92
C LEU A 323 7.41 2.16 -32.54
N ASP A 324 7.82 2.27 -33.79
CA ASP A 324 8.70 1.34 -34.51
C ASP A 324 10.02 1.05 -33.77
N LYS A 325 10.48 1.99 -32.94
CA LYS A 325 11.70 1.82 -32.13
C LYS A 325 11.53 0.85 -30.96
N LEU A 326 10.30 0.54 -30.55
CA LEU A 326 10.03 -0.44 -29.49
C LEU A 326 10.16 -1.89 -29.97
N ALA A 327 10.09 -2.15 -31.28
CA ALA A 327 10.21 -3.49 -31.86
C ALA A 327 11.65 -3.90 -32.23
N ASN A 328 12.63 -3.01 -32.01
CA ASN A 328 14.02 -3.18 -32.45
C ASN A 328 15.02 -3.24 -31.27
N HIS A 329 14.53 -3.39 -30.04
CA HIS A 329 15.29 -3.48 -28.79
C HIS A 329 14.82 -4.68 -27.96
#